data_AF-A0A5C5CTI6-F1
#
_entry.id   AF-A0A5C5CTI6-F1
#
_cell.length_a   1.000
_cell.length_b   1.000
_cell.length_c   1.000
_cell.angle_alpha   90.00
_cell.angle_beta   90.00
_cell.angle_gamma   90.00
#
_symmetry.space_group_name_H-M   'P 1'
#
loop_
_entity.id
_entity.type
_entity.pdbx_description
1 polymer ?
#
loop_
_entity_poly.entity_id
_entity_poly.type
_entity_poly.pdbx_seq_one_letter_code
_entity_poly.pdbx_strand_id
1 'polypeptide(L)'
;MKRDEDEIEQSAAPLLEHLIELRRRLIWAILAFFVAFIFCFAFAKQLFNLLVVPYQWALDWAGMDRSKAELIYTAPQEFFFTQVKVAMFGGIVLAFPIIAAQIYKFVAPGLYKHERMAFLPFLIASPILFLTGGALVYFFFTPMVMWFFLAMQQTGGGGEVQISLLPKVSEYLSLIMTLIFAFGLVFQLPVVTSLMARVGLVTSAGLKDKRKYAIVIAFIVAAVLTPPDPASQIGLALPTILLYEISIIVARMIEKKRDEAQESADAENDASSS
;
A
#
# COMPACT_ATOMS: atom_id res chain seq x y z
N MET A 1 -32.54 -23.07 -27.03
CA MET A 1 -31.60 -22.70 -28.12
C MET A 1 -31.66 -21.21 -28.44
N LYS A 2 -32.60 -20.66 -29.23
CA LYS A 2 -32.62 -19.19 -29.49
C LYS A 2 -32.73 -18.32 -28.23
N ARG A 3 -33.52 -18.76 -27.25
CA ARG A 3 -33.72 -18.04 -25.98
C ARG A 3 -32.49 -18.05 -25.07
N ASP A 4 -31.62 -19.06 -25.21
CA ASP A 4 -30.35 -19.15 -24.48
C ASP A 4 -29.27 -18.30 -25.19
N GLU A 5 -29.30 -18.22 -26.53
CA GLU A 5 -28.41 -17.35 -27.31
C GLU A 5 -28.68 -15.86 -27.06
N ASP A 6 -29.96 -15.46 -27.01
CA ASP A 6 -30.36 -14.06 -26.75
C ASP A 6 -30.01 -13.61 -25.30
N GLU A 7 -30.11 -14.50 -24.30
CA GLU A 7 -29.71 -14.23 -22.91
C GLU A 7 -28.17 -14.16 -22.74
N ILE A 8 -27.43 -14.97 -23.52
CA ILE A 8 -25.97 -14.93 -23.58
C ILE A 8 -25.48 -13.65 -24.28
N GLU A 9 -26.09 -13.23 -25.39
CA GLU A 9 -25.74 -11.98 -26.08
C GLU A 9 -26.05 -10.73 -25.22
N GLN A 10 -27.17 -10.71 -24.50
CA GLN A 10 -27.52 -9.62 -23.58
C GLN A 10 -26.61 -9.55 -22.35
N SER A 11 -26.06 -10.68 -21.89
CA SER A 11 -25.06 -10.72 -20.82
C SER A 11 -23.64 -10.42 -21.32
N ALA A 12 -23.35 -10.70 -22.60
CA ALA A 12 -22.04 -10.45 -23.21
C ALA A 12 -21.80 -8.98 -23.54
N ALA A 13 -22.82 -8.23 -24.00
CA ALA A 13 -22.67 -6.81 -24.35
C ALA A 13 -22.20 -5.93 -23.15
N PRO A 14 -22.76 -6.04 -21.93
CA PRO A 14 -22.29 -5.30 -20.76
C PRO A 14 -20.87 -5.68 -20.32
N LEU A 15 -20.51 -6.96 -20.44
CA LEU A 15 -19.17 -7.45 -20.07
C LEU A 15 -18.11 -6.97 -21.07
N LEU A 16 -18.42 -6.97 -22.37
CA LEU A 16 -17.53 -6.42 -23.39
C LEU A 16 -17.28 -4.92 -23.18
N GLU A 17 -18.33 -4.15 -22.86
CA GLU A 17 -18.19 -2.73 -22.52
C GLU A 17 -17.30 -2.51 -21.29
N HIS A 18 -17.47 -3.31 -20.24
CA HIS A 18 -16.64 -3.23 -19.04
C HIS A 18 -15.17 -3.59 -19.31
N LEU A 19 -14.90 -4.59 -20.16
CA LEU A 19 -13.55 -4.96 -20.59
C LEU A 19 -12.88 -3.88 -21.45
N ILE A 20 -13.64 -3.24 -22.35
CA ILE A 20 -13.14 -2.11 -23.15
C ILE A 20 -12.78 -0.94 -22.25
N GLU A 21 -13.59 -0.66 -21.22
CA GLU A 21 -13.25 0.35 -20.23
C GLU A 21 -11.99 -0.02 -19.45
N LEU A 22 -11.89 -1.23 -18.91
CA LEU A 22 -10.70 -1.72 -18.20
C LEU A 22 -9.42 -1.50 -19.03
N ARG A 23 -9.43 -1.92 -20.30
CA ARG A 23 -8.29 -1.77 -21.21
C ARG A 23 -7.88 -0.31 -21.34
N ARG A 24 -8.84 0.59 -21.60
CA ARG A 24 -8.57 2.02 -21.74
C ARG A 24 -7.95 2.59 -20.46
N ARG A 25 -8.50 2.26 -19.29
CA ARG A 25 -8.01 2.72 -17.98
C ARG A 25 -6.60 2.21 -17.71
N LEU A 26 -6.35 0.93 -18.01
CA LEU A 26 -5.05 0.28 -17.86
C LEU A 26 -3.98 0.95 -18.75
N ILE A 27 -4.30 1.27 -20.00
CA ILE A 27 -3.36 1.98 -20.89
C ILE A 27 -2.96 3.34 -20.31
N TRP A 28 -3.92 4.11 -19.79
CA TRP A 28 -3.61 5.41 -19.17
C TRP A 28 -2.79 5.27 -17.87
N ALA A 29 -3.07 4.25 -17.06
CA ALA A 29 -2.29 3.97 -15.86
C ALA A 29 -0.84 3.56 -16.19
N ILE A 30 -0.68 2.71 -17.22
CA ILE A 30 0.63 2.29 -17.73
C ILE A 30 1.38 3.49 -18.31
N LEU A 31 0.73 4.33 -19.12
CA LEU A 31 1.36 5.52 -19.69
C LEU A 31 1.84 6.49 -18.60
N ALA A 32 0.99 6.75 -17.60
CA ALA A 32 1.35 7.60 -16.46
C ALA A 32 2.55 7.03 -15.69
N PHE A 33 2.57 5.72 -15.45
CA PHE A 33 3.71 5.02 -14.86
C PHE A 33 4.97 5.17 -15.71
N PHE A 34 4.91 4.96 -17.03
CA PHE A 34 6.08 5.06 -17.91
C PHE A 34 6.66 6.48 -17.96
N VAL A 35 5.80 7.50 -18.01
CA VAL A 35 6.25 8.90 -17.98
C VAL A 35 6.93 9.21 -16.64
N ALA A 36 6.32 8.80 -15.52
CA ALA A 36 6.91 8.97 -14.19
C ALA A 36 8.21 8.16 -14.03
N PHE A 37 8.28 6.96 -14.58
CA PHE A 37 9.47 6.11 -14.58
C PHE A 37 10.63 6.78 -15.32
N ILE A 38 10.41 7.28 -16.54
CA ILE A 38 11.45 7.98 -17.32
C ILE A 38 11.95 9.21 -16.55
N PHE A 39 11.03 9.96 -15.95
CA PHE A 39 11.37 11.08 -15.08
C PHE A 39 12.22 10.65 -13.87
N CYS A 40 11.80 9.63 -13.12
CA CYS A 40 12.56 9.10 -11.98
C CYS A 40 13.90 8.49 -12.39
N PHE A 41 14.01 7.91 -13.58
CA PHE A 41 15.25 7.33 -14.09
C PHE A 41 16.34 8.39 -14.27
N ALA A 42 15.96 9.60 -14.74
CA ALA A 42 16.89 10.73 -14.82
C ALA A 42 17.45 11.16 -13.44
N PHE A 43 16.70 10.91 -12.36
CA PHE A 43 17.08 11.24 -10.98
C PHE A 43 17.38 10.01 -10.11
N ALA A 44 17.67 8.85 -10.71
CA ALA A 44 17.79 7.58 -9.97
C ALA A 44 18.89 7.62 -8.89
N LYS A 45 19.99 8.33 -9.13
CA LYS A 45 21.08 8.49 -8.14
C LYS A 45 20.65 9.33 -6.94
N GLN A 46 19.85 10.38 -7.16
CA GLN A 46 19.32 11.22 -6.10
C GLN A 46 18.28 10.46 -5.27
N LEU A 47 17.38 9.71 -5.94
CA LEU A 47 16.43 8.83 -5.24
C LEU A 47 17.16 7.74 -4.45
N PHE A 48 18.23 7.18 -5.00
CA PHE A 48 19.08 6.22 -4.29
C PHE A 48 19.61 6.82 -2.99
N ASN A 49 20.26 7.98 -3.06
CA ASN A 49 20.80 8.65 -1.87
C ASN A 49 19.70 8.98 -0.86
N LEU A 50 18.50 9.38 -1.34
CA LEU A 50 17.34 9.62 -0.47
C LEU A 50 16.94 8.34 0.28
N LEU A 51 16.90 7.19 -0.39
CA LEU A 51 16.56 5.91 0.23
C LEU A 51 17.60 5.40 1.22
N VAL A 52 18.84 5.88 1.16
CA VAL A 52 19.93 5.52 2.10
C VAL A 52 19.93 6.37 3.37
N VAL A 53 19.32 7.56 3.38
CA VAL A 53 19.27 8.45 4.55
C VAL A 53 18.77 7.73 5.82
N PRO A 54 17.71 6.91 5.79
CA PRO A 54 17.25 6.19 6.99
C PRO A 54 18.29 5.23 7.58
N TYR A 55 19.17 4.67 6.75
CA TYR A 55 20.28 3.85 7.26
C TYR A 55 21.33 4.68 8.00
N GLN A 56 21.57 5.91 7.56
CA GLN A 56 22.44 6.84 8.30
C GLN A 56 21.86 7.19 9.68
N TRP A 57 20.54 7.38 9.78
CA TRP A 57 19.88 7.56 11.08
C TRP A 57 20.01 6.33 11.97
N ALA A 58 19.90 5.13 11.41
CA ALA A 58 20.09 3.90 12.18
C ALA A 58 21.51 3.75 12.75
N LEU A 59 22.54 4.19 12.00
CA LEU A 59 23.91 4.23 12.48
C LEU A 59 24.08 5.23 13.64
N ASP A 60 23.47 6.42 13.53
CA ASP A 60 23.45 7.39 14.62
C ASP A 60 22.78 6.81 15.88
N TRP A 61 21.65 6.11 15.72
CA TRP A 61 20.93 5.46 16.83
C TRP A 61 21.75 4.32 17.47
N ALA A 62 22.63 3.69 16.71
CA ALA A 62 23.55 2.67 17.19
C ALA A 62 24.85 3.26 17.79
N GLY A 63 25.00 4.59 17.82
CA GLY A 63 26.22 5.26 18.29
C GLY A 63 27.44 5.04 17.39
N MET A 64 27.22 4.68 16.12
CA MET A 64 28.27 4.51 15.12
C MET A 64 28.42 5.76 14.26
N ASP A 65 29.63 5.97 13.72
CA ASP A 65 29.88 7.04 12.76
C ASP A 65 29.16 6.76 11.44
N ARG A 66 28.53 7.80 10.87
CA ARG A 66 27.85 7.78 9.57
C ARG A 66 28.79 7.41 8.42
N SER A 67 30.10 7.63 8.58
CA SER A 67 31.11 7.19 7.62
C SER A 67 31.11 5.67 7.37
N LYS A 68 30.54 4.88 8.30
CA LYS A 68 30.37 3.43 8.16
C LYS A 68 29.12 3.00 7.38
N ALA A 69 28.37 3.94 6.80
CA ALA A 69 27.23 3.64 5.91
C ALA A 69 27.71 3.12 4.53
N GLU A 70 28.53 2.08 4.55
CA GLU A 70 29.09 1.48 3.33
C GLU A 70 28.13 0.41 2.79
N LEU A 71 27.67 0.62 1.56
CA LEU A 71 26.90 -0.36 0.81
C LEU A 71 27.76 -0.90 -0.32
N ILE A 72 27.85 -2.22 -0.42
CA ILE A 72 28.65 -2.89 -1.46
C ILE A 72 27.76 -3.43 -2.58
N TYR A 73 28.31 -3.52 -3.78
CA TYR A 73 27.73 -4.34 -4.84
C TYR A 73 28.72 -5.44 -5.19
N THR A 74 28.20 -6.62 -5.52
CA THR A 74 29.03 -7.82 -5.74
C THR A 74 29.18 -8.18 -7.21
N ALA A 75 28.34 -7.61 -8.08
CA ALA A 75 28.43 -7.78 -9.52
C ALA A 75 28.36 -6.43 -10.24
N PRO A 76 29.07 -6.23 -11.37
CA PRO A 76 29.11 -4.94 -12.07
C PRO A 76 27.73 -4.52 -12.61
N GLN A 77 26.92 -5.46 -13.08
CA GLN A 77 25.56 -5.18 -13.57
C GLN A 77 24.56 -4.83 -12.44
N GLU A 78 24.87 -5.18 -11.19
CA GLU A 78 23.98 -4.99 -10.03
C GLU A 78 23.60 -3.52 -9.87
N PHE A 79 24.56 -2.62 -10.05
CA PHE A 79 24.33 -1.18 -9.89
C PHE A 79 23.39 -0.61 -10.95
N PHE A 80 23.48 -1.08 -12.20
CA PHE A 80 22.56 -0.69 -13.27
C PHE A 80 21.13 -1.13 -12.97
N PHE A 81 20.92 -2.42 -12.65
CA PHE A 81 19.60 -2.94 -12.31
C PHE A 81 19.01 -2.27 -11.06
N THR A 82 19.86 -1.90 -10.11
CA THR A 82 19.46 -1.13 -8.93
C THR A 82 18.86 0.22 -9.33
N GLN A 83 19.53 0.98 -10.22
CA GLN A 83 18.98 2.26 -10.69
C GLN A 83 17.65 2.11 -11.41
N VAL A 84 17.50 1.06 -12.23
CA VAL A 84 16.22 0.75 -12.88
C VAL A 84 15.14 0.46 -11.83
N LYS A 85 15.42 -0.38 -10.82
CA LYS A 85 14.46 -0.66 -9.74
C LYS A 85 14.05 0.59 -8.96
N VAL A 86 15.02 1.46 -8.61
CA VAL A 86 14.75 2.72 -7.92
C VAL A 86 13.86 3.64 -8.75
N ALA A 87 14.14 3.73 -10.05
CA ALA A 87 13.33 4.52 -10.96
C ALA A 87 11.92 3.95 -11.14
N MET A 88 11.77 2.62 -11.22
CA MET A 88 10.46 1.95 -11.27
C MET A 88 9.67 2.22 -10.00
N PHE A 89 10.30 2.06 -8.85
CA PHE A 89 9.67 2.35 -7.56
C PHE A 89 9.21 3.81 -7.47
N GLY A 90 10.11 4.76 -7.74
CA GLY A 90 9.76 6.19 -7.76
C GLY A 90 8.65 6.50 -8.78
N GLY A 91 8.68 5.86 -9.94
CA GLY A 91 7.66 5.98 -10.98
C GLY A 91 6.29 5.50 -10.51
N ILE A 92 6.21 4.36 -9.80
CA ILE A 92 4.95 3.87 -9.22
C ILE A 92 4.44 4.85 -8.15
N VAL A 93 5.30 5.31 -7.25
CA VAL A 93 4.93 6.23 -6.18
C VAL A 93 4.40 7.56 -6.74
N LEU A 94 5.08 8.14 -7.74
CA LEU A 94 4.63 9.37 -8.39
C LEU A 94 3.39 9.18 -9.26
N ALA A 95 3.25 8.03 -9.93
CA ALA A 95 2.08 7.73 -10.75
C ALA A 95 0.87 7.28 -9.92
N PHE A 96 1.05 6.95 -8.63
CA PHE A 96 0.00 6.43 -7.76
C PHE A 96 -1.30 7.26 -7.77
N PRO A 97 -1.29 8.62 -7.70
CA PRO A 97 -2.53 9.40 -7.75
C PRO A 97 -3.31 9.19 -9.06
N ILE A 98 -2.60 9.08 -10.18
CA ILE A 98 -3.20 8.83 -11.49
C ILE A 98 -3.72 7.40 -11.55
N ILE A 99 -2.95 6.41 -11.08
CA ILE A 99 -3.35 5.00 -11.03
C ILE A 99 -4.61 4.84 -10.18
N ALA A 100 -4.63 5.40 -8.97
CA ALA A 100 -5.78 5.37 -8.07
C ALA A 100 -7.01 6.03 -8.71
N ALA A 101 -6.84 7.15 -9.43
CA ALA A 101 -7.92 7.78 -10.18
C ALA A 101 -8.46 6.92 -11.33
N GLN A 102 -7.60 6.18 -12.04
CA GLN A 102 -8.06 5.26 -13.09
C GLN A 102 -8.79 4.04 -12.52
N ILE A 103 -8.29 3.49 -11.39
CA ILE A 103 -8.97 2.40 -10.66
C ILE A 103 -10.36 2.89 -10.20
N TYR A 104 -10.44 4.07 -9.59
CA TYR A 104 -11.71 4.66 -9.20
C TYR A 104 -12.67 4.80 -10.39
N LYS A 105 -12.21 5.36 -11.51
CA LYS A 105 -13.05 5.53 -12.71
C LYS A 105 -13.53 4.20 -13.31
N PHE A 106 -12.84 3.10 -13.03
CA PHE A 106 -13.26 1.76 -13.43
C PHE A 106 -14.31 1.16 -12.47
N VAL A 107 -14.21 1.46 -11.17
CA VAL A 107 -15.16 0.97 -10.14
C VAL A 107 -16.44 1.82 -10.09
N ALA A 108 -16.33 3.14 -10.23
CA ALA A 108 -17.43 4.10 -10.13
C ALA A 108 -18.65 3.86 -11.06
N PRO A 109 -18.50 3.30 -12.28
CA PRO A 109 -19.63 2.95 -13.13
C PRO A 109 -20.56 1.88 -12.52
N GLY A 110 -20.01 0.98 -11.69
CA GLY A 110 -20.79 -0.04 -10.96
C GLY A 110 -21.58 0.52 -9.77
N LEU A 111 -21.48 1.82 -9.48
CA LEU A 111 -22.14 2.49 -8.37
C LEU A 111 -23.25 3.44 -8.85
N TYR A 112 -24.29 3.59 -8.02
CA TYR A 112 -25.43 4.44 -8.33
C TYR A 112 -25.00 5.90 -8.52
N LYS A 113 -25.65 6.61 -9.46
CA LYS A 113 -25.27 7.99 -9.87
C LYS A 113 -25.20 8.97 -8.69
N HIS A 114 -26.02 8.79 -7.66
CA HIS A 114 -26.06 9.62 -6.45
C HIS A 114 -24.90 9.33 -5.47
N GLU A 115 -24.24 8.17 -5.58
CA GLU A 115 -23.13 7.79 -4.71
C GLU A 115 -21.77 8.27 -5.23
N ARG A 116 -21.65 8.66 -6.51
CA ARG A 116 -20.35 9.00 -7.13
C ARG A 116 -19.62 10.16 -6.44
N MET A 117 -20.35 11.20 -6.04
CA MET A 117 -19.77 12.35 -5.31
C MET A 117 -19.25 11.97 -3.92
N ALA A 118 -19.84 10.94 -3.35
CA ALA A 118 -19.52 10.41 -2.06
C ALA A 118 -18.17 9.65 -2.05
N PHE A 119 -17.67 9.26 -3.23
CA PHE A 119 -16.38 8.58 -3.40
C PHE A 119 -15.21 9.54 -3.66
N LEU A 120 -15.49 10.79 -4.03
CA LEU A 120 -14.48 11.82 -4.28
C LEU A 120 -13.52 12.06 -3.09
N PRO A 121 -13.96 12.13 -1.81
CA PRO A 121 -13.03 12.29 -0.69
C PRO A 121 -12.06 11.10 -0.55
N PHE A 122 -12.50 9.89 -0.89
CA PHE A 122 -11.65 8.70 -0.85
C PHE A 122 -10.59 8.69 -1.95
N LEU A 123 -10.91 9.26 -3.11
CA LEU A 123 -9.93 9.43 -4.19
C LEU A 123 -8.80 10.37 -3.79
N ILE A 124 -9.08 11.40 -2.99
CA ILE A 124 -8.07 12.33 -2.47
C ILE A 124 -7.35 11.72 -1.26
N ALA A 125 -8.08 11.03 -0.38
CA ALA A 125 -7.51 10.37 0.79
C ALA A 125 -6.55 9.23 0.42
N SER A 126 -6.79 8.52 -0.67
CA SER A 126 -5.98 7.36 -1.09
C SER A 126 -4.51 7.72 -1.34
N PRO A 127 -4.15 8.70 -2.20
CA PRO A 127 -2.77 9.13 -2.36
C PRO A 127 -2.13 9.67 -1.06
N ILE A 128 -2.89 10.40 -0.26
CA ILE A 128 -2.41 10.94 1.01
C ILE A 128 -2.07 9.79 1.96
N LEU A 129 -2.97 8.82 2.13
CA LEU A 129 -2.75 7.65 2.97
C LEU A 129 -1.60 6.77 2.45
N PHE A 130 -1.47 6.61 1.12
CA PHE A 130 -0.36 5.88 0.53
C PHE A 130 0.99 6.53 0.89
N LEU A 131 1.08 7.86 0.73
CA LEU A 131 2.29 8.62 1.08
C LEU A 131 2.54 8.62 2.58
N THR A 132 1.50 8.73 3.42
CA THR A 132 1.63 8.63 4.88
C THR A 132 2.14 7.25 5.31
N GLY A 133 1.64 6.18 4.70
CA GLY A 133 2.11 4.82 4.96
C GLY A 133 3.58 4.66 4.55
N GLY A 134 3.94 5.17 3.36
CA GLY A 134 5.32 5.17 2.92
C GLY A 134 6.25 6.02 3.79
N ALA A 135 5.76 7.17 4.27
CA ALA A 135 6.48 8.04 5.19
C ALA A 135 6.71 7.38 6.56
N LEU A 136 5.70 6.69 7.12
CA LEU A 136 5.85 5.92 8.34
C LEU A 136 6.98 4.89 8.20
N VAL A 137 7.05 4.20 7.05
CA VAL A 137 8.13 3.26 6.82
C VAL A 137 9.47 3.97 6.74
N TYR A 138 9.58 4.97 5.88
CA TYR A 138 10.83 5.67 5.61
C TYR A 138 11.41 6.34 6.87
N PHE A 139 10.58 7.03 7.66
CA PHE A 139 11.03 7.80 8.82
C PHE A 139 11.14 7.00 10.12
N PHE A 140 10.35 5.93 10.27
CA PHE A 140 10.29 5.20 11.54
C PHE A 140 10.69 3.73 11.39
N PHE A 141 10.07 3.01 10.45
CA PHE A 141 10.27 1.56 10.36
C PHE A 141 11.67 1.18 9.84
N THR A 142 12.10 1.78 8.73
CA THR A 142 13.42 1.53 8.14
C THR A 142 14.56 1.79 9.11
N PRO A 143 14.66 2.96 9.78
CA PRO A 143 15.75 3.19 10.72
C PRO A 143 15.69 2.24 11.92
N MET A 144 14.50 1.88 12.40
CA MET A 144 14.32 0.91 13.49
C MET A 144 14.82 -0.49 13.11
N VAL A 145 14.43 -1.01 11.95
CA VAL A 145 14.86 -2.35 11.47
C VAL A 145 16.37 -2.38 11.23
N MET A 146 16.91 -1.33 10.60
CA MET A 146 18.35 -1.25 10.38
C MET A 146 19.13 -1.14 11.70
N TRP A 147 18.63 -0.37 12.66
CA TRP A 147 19.21 -0.28 13.99
C TRP A 147 19.21 -1.63 14.71
N PHE A 148 18.11 -2.39 14.60
CA PHE A 148 18.02 -3.74 15.15
C PHE A 148 19.08 -4.68 14.55
N PHE A 149 19.27 -4.67 13.22
CA PHE A 149 20.31 -5.49 12.59
C PHE A 149 21.74 -5.05 12.96
N LEU A 150 21.99 -3.75 13.10
CA LEU A 150 23.27 -3.23 13.57
C LEU A 150 23.56 -3.67 15.01
N ALA A 151 22.53 -3.73 15.87
CA ALA A 151 22.66 -4.19 17.25
C ALA A 151 23.00 -5.69 17.38
N MET A 152 22.82 -6.48 16.32
CA MET A 152 23.19 -7.91 16.28
C MET A 152 24.65 -8.16 15.90
N GLN A 153 25.42 -7.12 15.55
CA GLN A 153 26.82 -7.29 15.18
C GLN A 153 27.66 -7.79 16.37
N GLN A 154 28.60 -8.69 16.09
CA GLN A 154 29.51 -9.23 17.09
C GLN A 154 30.90 -8.62 16.91
N THR A 155 31.33 -7.83 17.89
CA THR A 155 32.71 -7.33 17.98
C THR A 155 33.62 -8.50 18.37
N GLY A 156 34.40 -9.00 17.41
CA GLY A 156 35.34 -10.09 17.66
C GLY A 156 36.37 -9.72 18.72
N GLY A 157 36.46 -10.53 19.77
CA GLY A 157 37.40 -10.39 20.88
C GLY A 157 37.43 -11.67 21.71
N GLY A 158 38.58 -12.03 22.30
CA GLY A 158 38.69 -13.19 23.20
C GLY A 158 38.57 -14.58 22.54
N GLY A 159 38.81 -14.70 21.23
CA GLY A 159 38.69 -15.96 20.49
C GLY A 159 37.35 -16.13 19.74
N GLU A 160 36.46 -15.16 19.82
CA GLU A 160 35.20 -15.14 19.08
C GLU A 160 35.34 -14.54 17.66
N VAL A 161 34.53 -15.05 16.73
CA VAL A 161 34.51 -14.60 15.33
C VAL A 161 33.84 -13.22 15.23
N GLN A 162 34.47 -12.30 14.52
CA GLN A 162 33.89 -10.98 14.22
C GLN A 162 32.80 -11.12 13.16
N ILE A 163 31.59 -10.63 13.47
CA ILE A 163 30.46 -10.60 12.52
C ILE A 163 30.05 -9.14 12.31
N SER A 164 30.20 -8.66 11.08
CA SER A 164 29.85 -7.29 10.70
C SER A 164 28.75 -7.26 9.64
N LEU A 165 27.89 -6.24 9.71
CA LEU A 165 26.83 -6.01 8.75
C LEU A 165 27.39 -5.18 7.58
N LEU A 166 27.50 -5.79 6.41
CA LEU A 166 27.88 -5.14 5.15
C LEU A 166 26.75 -5.34 4.15
N PRO A 167 25.75 -4.43 4.11
CA PRO A 167 24.58 -4.63 3.30
C PRO A 167 24.92 -4.48 1.81
N LYS A 168 24.36 -5.37 0.98
CA LYS A 168 24.39 -5.19 -0.47
C LYS A 168 23.43 -4.07 -0.87
N VAL A 169 23.84 -3.24 -1.83
CA VAL A 169 23.04 -2.16 -2.41
C VAL A 169 21.68 -2.69 -2.89
N SER A 170 21.68 -3.77 -3.65
CA SER A 170 20.46 -4.33 -4.25
C SER A 170 19.49 -4.88 -3.20
N GLU A 171 19.99 -5.58 -2.18
CA GLU A 171 19.19 -6.17 -1.10
C GLU A 171 18.58 -5.09 -0.21
N TYR A 172 19.40 -4.13 0.23
CA TYR A 172 18.98 -3.01 1.06
C TYR A 172 17.84 -2.22 0.41
N LEU A 173 18.02 -1.83 -0.86
CA LEU A 173 16.98 -1.08 -1.56
C LEU A 173 15.76 -1.94 -1.86
N SER A 174 15.94 -3.20 -2.27
CA SER A 174 14.79 -4.08 -2.55
C SER A 174 13.92 -4.25 -1.31
N LEU A 175 14.54 -4.42 -0.14
CA LEU A 175 13.83 -4.48 1.14
C LEU A 175 13.05 -3.19 1.42
N ILE A 176 13.71 -2.03 1.40
CA ILE A 176 13.06 -0.75 1.77
C ILE A 176 11.99 -0.34 0.78
N MET A 177 12.25 -0.47 -0.53
CA MET A 177 11.25 -0.16 -1.57
C MET A 177 10.04 -1.08 -1.45
N THR A 178 10.25 -2.37 -1.18
CA THR A 178 9.16 -3.34 -0.97
C THR A 178 8.34 -2.98 0.27
N LEU A 179 9.00 -2.65 1.39
CA LEU A 179 8.33 -2.26 2.62
C LEU A 179 7.54 -0.95 2.45
N ILE A 180 8.12 0.09 1.85
CA ILE A 180 7.44 1.36 1.61
C ILE A 180 6.21 1.13 0.73
N PHE A 181 6.35 0.35 -0.35
CA PHE A 181 5.24 0.07 -1.26
C PHE A 181 4.15 -0.75 -0.57
N ALA A 182 4.52 -1.81 0.14
CA ALA A 182 3.58 -2.67 0.85
C ALA A 182 2.81 -1.91 1.92
N PHE A 183 3.47 -1.10 2.75
CA PHE A 183 2.79 -0.26 3.72
C PHE A 183 1.91 0.81 3.07
N GLY A 184 2.36 1.43 1.97
CA GLY A 184 1.52 2.34 1.19
C GLY A 184 0.22 1.67 0.75
N LEU A 185 0.28 0.40 0.33
CA LEU A 185 -0.90 -0.41 0.01
C LEU A 185 -1.72 -0.81 1.24
N VAL A 186 -1.08 -1.19 2.35
CA VAL A 186 -1.78 -1.52 3.61
C VAL A 186 -2.54 -0.30 4.16
N PHE A 187 -2.01 0.91 3.99
CA PHE A 187 -2.70 2.15 4.33
C PHE A 187 -3.93 2.42 3.45
N GLN A 188 -4.13 1.66 2.37
CA GLN A 188 -5.39 1.67 1.62
C GLN A 188 -6.47 0.80 2.26
N LEU A 189 -6.17 -0.05 3.24
CA LEU A 189 -7.17 -0.88 3.91
C LEU A 189 -8.34 -0.06 4.47
N PRO A 190 -8.13 1.06 5.20
CA PRO A 190 -9.24 1.90 5.67
C PRO A 190 -10.06 2.47 4.51
N VAL A 191 -9.43 2.84 3.40
CA VAL A 191 -10.12 3.36 2.21
C VAL A 191 -10.97 2.27 1.58
N VAL A 192 -10.39 1.11 1.26
CA VAL A 192 -11.11 0.04 0.56
C VAL A 192 -12.26 -0.50 1.43
N THR A 193 -12.02 -0.74 2.73
CA THR A 193 -13.05 -1.25 3.66
C THR A 193 -14.17 -0.25 3.89
N SER A 194 -13.88 1.03 4.04
CA SER A 194 -14.90 2.07 4.19
C SER A 194 -15.76 2.21 2.92
N LEU A 195 -15.15 2.11 1.74
CA LEU A 195 -15.90 2.08 0.48
C LEU A 195 -16.81 0.86 0.39
N MET A 196 -16.30 -0.33 0.73
CA MET A 196 -17.10 -1.57 0.76
C MET A 196 -18.23 -1.52 1.79
N ALA A 197 -17.99 -0.95 2.97
CA ALA A 197 -19.01 -0.77 4.00
C ALA A 197 -20.12 0.17 3.54
N ARG A 198 -19.74 1.25 2.84
CA ARG A 198 -20.69 2.23 2.31
C ARG A 198 -21.70 1.62 1.34
N VAL A 199 -21.22 0.82 0.39
CA VAL A 199 -22.08 0.11 -0.58
C VAL A 199 -22.75 -1.14 0.01
N GLY A 200 -22.51 -1.45 1.28
CA GLY A 200 -23.12 -2.59 1.98
C GLY A 200 -22.53 -3.96 1.64
N LEU A 201 -21.37 -4.03 0.97
CA LEU A 201 -20.68 -5.29 0.67
C LEU A 201 -20.03 -5.91 1.92
N VAL A 202 -19.72 -5.08 2.91
CA VAL A 202 -19.06 -5.47 4.16
C VAL A 202 -19.77 -4.79 5.32
N THR A 203 -19.82 -5.44 6.48
CA THR A 203 -20.37 -4.86 7.71
C THR A 203 -19.30 -4.78 8.80
N SER A 204 -19.43 -3.83 9.73
CA SER A 204 -18.54 -3.64 10.87
C SER A 204 -18.55 -4.86 11.79
N ALA A 205 -19.71 -5.50 11.94
CA ALA A 205 -19.87 -6.80 12.60
C ALA A 205 -19.09 -7.90 11.87
N GLY A 206 -19.24 -8.01 10.55
CA GLY A 206 -18.51 -9.00 9.75
C GLY A 206 -16.99 -8.81 9.81
N LEU A 207 -16.50 -7.57 9.75
CA LEU A 207 -15.07 -7.28 9.93
C LEU A 207 -14.59 -7.64 11.33
N LYS A 208 -15.42 -7.41 12.36
CA LYS A 208 -15.12 -7.78 13.75
C LYS A 208 -15.01 -9.29 13.92
N ASP A 209 -15.91 -10.06 13.32
CA ASP A 209 -15.88 -11.53 13.39
C ASP A 209 -14.65 -12.11 12.68
N LYS A 210 -14.13 -11.39 11.67
CA LYS A 210 -12.93 -11.80 10.91
C LYS A 210 -11.60 -11.33 11.49
N ARG A 211 -11.57 -10.67 12.66
CA ARG A 211 -10.34 -10.17 13.31
C ARG A 211 -9.22 -11.20 13.41
N LYS A 212 -9.54 -12.41 13.85
CA LYS A 212 -8.54 -13.50 13.97
C LYS A 212 -7.89 -13.85 12.63
N TYR A 213 -8.64 -13.80 11.53
CA TYR A 213 -8.10 -14.05 10.19
C TYR A 213 -7.26 -12.87 9.70
N ALA A 214 -7.70 -11.63 9.96
CA ALA A 214 -6.93 -10.44 9.61
C ALA A 214 -5.56 -10.41 10.30
N ILE A 215 -5.50 -10.79 11.59
CA ILE A 215 -4.24 -10.90 12.34
C ILE A 215 -3.32 -11.94 11.68
N VAL A 216 -3.82 -13.14 11.37
CA VAL A 216 -3.02 -14.19 10.72
C VAL A 216 -2.53 -13.74 9.35
N ILE A 217 -3.38 -13.12 8.54
CA ILE A 217 -3.00 -12.59 7.22
C ILE A 217 -1.93 -11.50 7.37
N ALA A 218 -2.05 -10.61 8.36
CA ALA A 218 -1.04 -9.58 8.61
C ALA A 218 0.33 -10.18 8.93
N PHE A 219 0.39 -11.24 9.75
CA PHE A 219 1.65 -11.94 10.04
C PHE A 219 2.20 -12.74 8.85
N ILE A 220 1.33 -13.31 8.01
CA ILE A 220 1.75 -13.99 6.77
C ILE A 220 2.35 -12.98 5.79
N VAL A 221 1.65 -11.88 5.55
CA VAL A 221 2.13 -10.80 4.68
C VAL A 221 3.45 -10.23 5.24
N ALA A 222 3.54 -10.07 6.55
CA ALA A 222 4.78 -9.64 7.18
C ALA A 222 5.92 -10.63 6.91
N ALA A 223 5.70 -11.93 7.15
CA ALA A 223 6.70 -12.97 6.92
C ALA A 223 7.18 -13.07 5.47
N VAL A 224 6.33 -12.73 4.49
CA VAL A 224 6.67 -12.75 3.07
C VAL A 224 7.50 -11.53 2.67
N LEU A 225 7.24 -10.37 3.29
CA LEU A 225 7.81 -9.09 2.90
C LEU A 225 9.05 -8.70 3.71
N THR A 226 9.16 -9.17 4.94
CA THR A 226 10.34 -8.94 5.78
C THR A 226 11.30 -10.11 5.69
N PRO A 227 12.58 -9.91 6.02
CA PRO A 227 13.48 -11.01 6.30
C PRO A 227 12.89 -11.92 7.39
N PRO A 228 13.37 -13.18 7.51
CA PRO A 228 12.90 -14.12 8.51
C PRO A 228 13.43 -13.77 9.90
N ASP A 229 13.12 -12.57 10.39
CA ASP A 229 13.44 -12.08 11.73
C ASP A 229 12.15 -11.62 12.46
N PRO A 230 11.95 -12.01 13.73
CA PRO A 230 10.71 -11.70 14.46
C PRO A 230 10.48 -10.21 14.71
N ALA A 231 11.55 -9.42 14.84
CA ALA A 231 11.46 -8.00 15.19
C ALA A 231 10.84 -7.19 14.05
N SER A 232 11.34 -7.35 12.83
CA SER A 232 10.79 -6.70 11.65
C SER A 232 9.40 -7.25 11.31
N GLN A 233 9.16 -8.56 11.47
CA GLN A 233 7.86 -9.17 11.24
C GLN A 233 6.77 -8.59 12.16
N ILE A 234 7.05 -8.50 13.47
CA ILE A 234 6.13 -7.89 14.44
C ILE A 234 5.93 -6.41 14.15
N GLY A 235 7.01 -5.70 13.84
CA GLY A 235 6.96 -4.28 13.55
C GLY A 235 6.16 -3.91 12.29
N LEU A 236 6.03 -4.83 11.32
CA LEU A 236 5.15 -4.68 10.15
C LEU A 236 3.72 -5.17 10.42
N ALA A 237 3.55 -6.27 11.17
CA ALA A 237 2.23 -6.83 11.47
C ALA A 237 1.40 -5.92 12.39
N LEU A 238 2.01 -5.32 13.42
CA LEU A 238 1.29 -4.50 14.41
C LEU A 238 0.60 -3.26 13.79
N PRO A 239 1.29 -2.41 12.99
CA PRO A 239 0.63 -1.31 12.29
C PRO A 239 -0.48 -1.77 11.33
N THR A 240 -0.29 -2.91 10.67
CA THR A 240 -1.29 -3.51 9.78
C THR A 240 -2.56 -3.88 10.54
N ILE A 241 -2.41 -4.51 11.71
CA ILE A 241 -3.53 -4.85 12.60
C ILE A 241 -4.21 -3.58 13.12
N LEU A 242 -3.43 -2.56 13.51
CA LEU A 242 -3.96 -1.28 13.96
C LEU A 242 -4.80 -0.59 12.87
N LEU A 243 -4.35 -0.61 11.62
CA LEU A 243 -5.10 -0.07 10.48
C LEU A 243 -6.38 -0.87 10.20
N TYR A 244 -6.36 -2.18 10.42
CA TYR A 244 -7.58 -3.00 10.35
C TYR A 244 -8.58 -2.61 11.44
N GLU A 245 -8.13 -2.30 12.67
CA GLU A 245 -9.00 -1.79 13.73
C GLU A 245 -9.59 -0.42 13.39
N ILE A 246 -8.77 0.50 12.87
CA ILE A 246 -9.24 1.79 12.37
C ILE A 246 -10.29 1.60 11.27
N SER A 247 -10.06 0.64 10.37
CA SER A 247 -11.00 0.28 9.31
C SER A 247 -12.37 -0.14 9.85
N ILE A 248 -12.41 -0.94 10.92
CA ILE A 248 -13.67 -1.35 11.58
C ILE A 248 -14.40 -0.16 12.17
N ILE A 249 -13.68 0.76 12.82
CA ILE A 249 -14.27 1.97 13.43
C ILE A 249 -14.88 2.86 12.34
N VAL A 250 -14.15 3.11 11.26
CA VAL A 250 -14.63 3.91 10.13
C VAL A 250 -15.85 3.26 9.46
N ALA A 251 -15.83 1.94 9.24
CA ALA A 251 -16.97 1.21 8.70
C ALA A 251 -18.22 1.37 9.57
N ARG A 252 -18.08 1.26 10.90
CA ARG A 252 -19.19 1.46 11.85
C ARG A 252 -19.76 2.89 11.79
N MET A 253 -18.91 3.90 11.66
CA MET A 253 -19.36 5.29 11.51
C MET A 253 -20.16 5.51 10.23
N ILE A 254 -19.76 4.85 9.14
CA ILE A 254 -20.44 4.93 7.85
C ILE A 254 -21.79 4.21 7.88
N GLU A 255 -21.84 3.01 8.46
CA GLU A 255 -23.08 2.25 8.67
C GLU A 255 -24.10 3.06 9.46
N LYS A 256 -23.69 3.58 10.63
CA LYS A 256 -24.57 4.40 11.47
C LYS A 256 -25.16 5.59 10.71
N LYS A 257 -24.34 6.30 9.93
CA LYS A 257 -24.78 7.45 9.14
C LYS A 257 -25.74 7.06 8.02
N ARG A 258 -25.59 5.87 7.44
CA ARG A 258 -26.50 5.35 6.42
C ARG A 258 -27.86 5.00 7.03
N ASP A 259 -27.85 4.33 8.17
CA ASP A 259 -29.07 3.94 8.87
C ASP A 259 -29.88 5.19 9.31
N GLU A 260 -29.22 6.21 9.86
CA GLU A 260 -29.85 7.51 10.18
C GLU A 260 -30.44 8.23 8.96
N ALA A 261 -29.76 8.15 7.80
CA ALA A 261 -30.25 8.75 6.55
C ALA A 261 -31.46 7.99 5.98
N GLN A 262 -31.54 6.68 6.21
CA GLN A 262 -32.67 5.86 5.81
C GLN A 262 -33.89 6.14 6.71
N GLU A 263 -33.69 6.17 8.05
CA GLU A 263 -34.75 6.47 9.02
C GLU A 263 -35.37 7.86 8.80
N SER A 264 -34.56 8.86 8.46
CA SER A 264 -35.06 10.21 8.14
C SER A 264 -35.87 10.26 6.83
N ALA A 265 -35.44 9.53 5.80
CA ALA A 265 -36.18 9.43 4.54
C ALA A 265 -37.52 8.69 4.71
N ASP A 266 -37.56 7.64 5.54
CA ASP A 266 -38.78 6.91 5.84
C ASP A 266 -39.75 7.79 6.65
N ALA A 267 -39.26 8.57 7.62
CA ALA A 267 -40.08 9.51 8.39
C ALA A 267 -40.67 10.66 7.54
N GLU A 268 -39.93 11.16 6.55
CA GLU A 268 -40.43 12.17 5.60
C GLU A 268 -41.51 11.59 4.67
N ASN A 269 -41.36 10.34 4.21
CA ASN A 269 -42.37 9.67 3.39
C ASN A 269 -43.67 9.42 4.17
N ASP A 270 -43.58 8.97 5.43
CA ASP A 270 -44.76 8.76 6.29
C ASP A 270 -45.48 10.08 6.61
N ALA A 271 -44.74 11.17 6.82
CA ALA A 271 -45.32 12.50 7.04
C ALA A 271 -45.98 13.10 5.77
N SER A 272 -45.51 12.73 4.57
CA SER A 272 -46.10 13.19 3.30
C SER A 272 -47.32 12.39 2.84
N SER A 273 -47.54 11.19 3.42
CA SER A 273 -48.65 10.30 3.10
C SER A 273 -49.82 10.39 4.09
N SER A 274 -49.70 11.23 5.12
CA SER A 274 -50.70 11.52 6.16
C SER A 274 -51.37 12.88 5.93
#